data_AF-A0A813PNL3-F1
#
_entry.id   AF-A0A813PNL3-F1
#
_cell.length_a   1.000
_cell.length_b   1.000
_cell.length_c   1.000
_cell.angle_alpha   90.00
_cell.angle_beta   90.00
_cell.angle_gamma   90.00
#
_symmetry.space_group_name_H-M   'P 1'
#
loop_
_entity.id
_entity.type
_entity.pdbx_description
1 polymer ?
#
loop_
_entity_poly.entity_id
_entity_poly.type
_entity_poly.pdbx_seq_one_letter_code
_entity_poly.pdbx_strand_id
1 'polypeptide(L)'
;MAEPNTTGFGKYMSFITNRLLETIVWTFAELGIADLFAAVDKPQTAEELARKQGRNSEYLYRLLRTVTDADIVREIKSDQTIEPEKTNRFELTEHGLLLTSDHPSKSRYLLCWAIKSKKYTTIQQAKLGNEFDKQNISKDRY
;
A
#
# COMPACT_ATOMS: atom_id res chain seq x y z
N MET A 1 -1.33 -34.72 -2.27
CA MET A 1 -1.08 -33.36 -2.79
C MET A 1 0.30 -32.96 -2.31
N ALA A 2 1.28 -32.88 -3.21
CA ALA A 2 2.63 -32.47 -2.85
C ALA A 2 2.66 -30.96 -2.66
N GLU A 3 3.12 -30.48 -1.50
CA GLU A 3 3.38 -29.06 -1.31
C GLU A 3 4.43 -28.61 -2.34
N PRO A 4 4.22 -27.47 -3.04
CA PRO A 4 5.23 -26.96 -3.94
C PRO A 4 6.49 -26.66 -3.11
N ASN A 5 7.58 -27.36 -3.41
CA ASN A 5 8.91 -27.11 -2.86
C ASN A 5 9.28 -25.64 -3.10
N THR A 6 8.93 -24.77 -2.16
CA THR A 6 9.32 -23.36 -2.16
C THR A 6 10.82 -23.34 -1.93
N THR A 7 11.56 -23.15 -3.01
CA THR A 7 13.02 -23.03 -2.99
C THR A 7 13.43 -21.96 -1.98
N GLY A 8 14.64 -22.06 -1.40
CA GLY A 8 15.14 -21.05 -0.46
C GLY A 8 15.06 -19.62 -1.01
N PHE A 9 15.21 -19.48 -2.33
CA PHE A 9 15.00 -18.24 -3.06
C PHE A 9 13.54 -17.76 -3.03
N GLY A 10 12.56 -18.64 -3.22
CA GLY A 10 11.14 -18.29 -3.11
C GLY A 10 10.76 -17.80 -1.71
N LYS A 11 11.27 -18.43 -0.66
CA LYS A 11 11.09 -17.95 0.72
C LYS A 11 11.75 -16.59 0.94
N TYR A 12 13.00 -16.41 0.49
CA TYR A 12 13.68 -15.12 0.58
C TYR A 12 12.90 -14.01 -0.13
N MET A 13 12.44 -14.24 -1.35
CA MET A 13 11.64 -13.27 -2.09
C MET A 13 10.33 -12.95 -1.35
N SER A 14 9.66 -13.93 -0.76
CA SER A 14 8.43 -13.71 0.02
C SER A 14 8.66 -12.78 1.24
N PHE A 15 9.81 -12.89 1.91
CA PHE A 15 10.17 -11.98 3.01
C PHE A 15 10.40 -10.55 2.52
N ILE A 16 11.09 -10.38 1.40
CA ILE A 16 11.33 -9.05 0.81
C ILE A 16 10.01 -8.42 0.34
N THR A 17 9.15 -9.19 -0.34
CA THR A 17 7.85 -8.69 -0.82
C THR A 17 6.88 -8.39 0.33
N ASN A 18 6.94 -9.13 1.44
CA ASN A 18 6.15 -8.82 2.65
C ASN A 18 6.47 -7.43 3.22
N ARG A 19 7.73 -6.96 3.10
CA ARG A 19 8.07 -5.59 3.51
C ARG A 19 7.40 -4.53 2.64
N LEU A 20 7.20 -4.83 1.36
CA LEU A 20 6.49 -3.93 0.45
C LEU A 20 4.99 -3.89 0.75
N LEU A 21 4.43 -4.99 1.28
CA LEU A 21 3.02 -5.07 1.62
C LEU A 21 2.61 -4.01 2.64
N GLU A 22 3.38 -3.77 3.71
CA GLU A 22 3.10 -2.70 4.68
C GLU A 22 2.97 -1.33 3.99
N THR A 23 3.85 -1.05 3.04
CA THR A 23 3.85 0.23 2.28
C THR A 23 2.64 0.33 1.35
N ILE A 24 2.25 -0.77 0.74
CA ILE A 24 1.11 -0.84 -0.19
C ILE A 24 -0.21 -0.68 0.58
N VAL A 25 -0.38 -1.38 1.70
CA VAL A 25 -1.56 -1.23 2.57
C VAL A 25 -1.64 0.19 3.13
N TRP A 26 -0.51 0.76 3.55
CA TRP A 26 -0.46 2.17 3.96
C TRP A 26 -0.82 3.13 2.85
N THR A 27 -0.30 2.91 1.64
CA THR A 27 -0.64 3.73 0.47
C THR A 27 -2.13 3.65 0.21
N PHE A 28 -2.72 2.45 0.20
CA PHE A 28 -4.15 2.26 0.02
C PHE A 28 -4.99 3.04 1.06
N ALA A 29 -4.59 2.97 2.33
CA ALA A 29 -5.25 3.66 3.45
C ALA A 29 -5.07 5.19 3.41
N GLU A 30 -3.85 5.69 3.19
CA GLU A 30 -3.55 7.12 3.12
C GLU A 30 -4.30 7.76 1.95
N LEU A 31 -4.40 7.05 0.83
CA LEU A 31 -5.10 7.49 -0.36
C LEU A 31 -6.64 7.48 -0.23
N GLY A 32 -7.19 6.93 0.85
CA GLY A 32 -8.63 6.89 1.12
C GLY A 32 -9.41 6.04 0.14
N ILE A 33 -8.79 5.01 -0.42
CA ILE A 33 -9.43 4.17 -1.45
C ILE A 33 -10.57 3.34 -0.85
N ALA A 34 -10.44 2.90 0.41
CA ALA A 34 -11.49 2.18 1.12
C ALA A 34 -12.80 2.98 1.18
N ASP A 35 -12.73 4.29 1.45
CA ASP A 35 -13.93 5.15 1.53
C ASP A 35 -14.60 5.31 0.17
N LEU A 36 -13.81 5.33 -0.93
CA LEU A 36 -14.36 5.39 -2.28
C LEU A 36 -15.17 4.15 -2.64
N PHE A 37 -14.73 2.98 -2.16
CA PHE A 37 -15.50 1.75 -2.31
C PHE A 37 -16.73 1.76 -1.40
N ALA A 38 -16.59 2.16 -0.14
CA ALA A 38 -17.69 2.22 0.81
C ALA A 38 -18.80 3.22 0.41
N ALA A 39 -18.46 4.24 -0.38
CA ALA A 39 -19.42 5.21 -0.92
C ALA A 39 -20.27 4.68 -2.09
N VAL A 40 -20.04 3.45 -2.56
CA VAL A 40 -20.74 2.88 -3.73
C VAL A 40 -21.11 1.43 -3.49
N ASP A 41 -22.37 1.07 -3.75
CA ASP A 41 -22.88 -0.30 -3.53
C ASP A 41 -22.45 -1.34 -4.59
N LYS A 42 -21.60 -0.97 -5.55
CA LYS A 42 -21.20 -1.86 -6.65
C LYS A 42 -19.68 -1.93 -6.82
N PRO A 43 -19.15 -3.09 -7.24
CA PRO A 43 -17.74 -3.22 -7.58
C PRO A 43 -17.31 -2.19 -8.62
N GLN A 44 -16.14 -1.58 -8.43
CA GLN A 44 -15.61 -0.48 -9.26
C GLN A 44 -14.36 -0.91 -10.03
N THR A 45 -14.14 -0.38 -11.22
CA THR A 45 -12.88 -0.57 -11.95
C THR A 45 -11.82 0.41 -11.43
N ALA A 46 -10.54 0.11 -11.68
CA ALA A 46 -9.46 1.03 -11.33
C ALA A 46 -9.61 2.37 -12.07
N GLU A 47 -10.06 2.37 -13.33
CA GLU A 47 -10.33 3.59 -14.09
C GLU A 47 -11.49 4.42 -13.52
N GLU A 48 -12.58 3.79 -13.09
CA GLU A 48 -13.72 4.46 -12.44
C GLU A 48 -13.26 5.18 -11.16
N LEU A 49 -12.44 4.52 -10.33
CA LEU A 49 -11.88 5.10 -9.10
C LEU A 49 -10.85 6.20 -9.39
N ALA A 50 -9.97 5.98 -10.37
CA ALA A 50 -8.94 6.93 -10.75
C ALA A 50 -9.53 8.26 -11.22
N ARG A 51 -10.63 8.22 -11.99
CA ARG A 51 -11.38 9.40 -12.43
C ARG A 51 -11.90 10.25 -11.26
N LYS A 52 -12.37 9.61 -10.17
CA LYS A 52 -12.88 10.32 -8.99
C LYS A 52 -11.82 11.12 -8.23
N GLN A 53 -10.55 10.69 -8.30
CA GLN A 53 -9.45 11.33 -7.57
C GLN A 53 -8.44 12.04 -8.48
N GLY A 54 -8.65 12.05 -9.80
CA GLY A 54 -7.71 12.62 -10.76
C GLY A 54 -6.36 11.89 -10.78
N ARG A 55 -6.36 10.55 -10.70
CA ARG A 55 -5.16 9.72 -10.59
C ARG A 55 -4.93 8.86 -11.84
N ASN A 56 -3.74 8.27 -11.93
CA ASN A 56 -3.42 7.32 -12.99
C ASN A 56 -4.06 5.95 -12.68
N SER A 57 -4.87 5.44 -13.61
CA SER A 57 -5.62 4.20 -13.48
C SER A 57 -4.73 2.95 -13.46
N GLU A 58 -3.63 2.95 -14.22
CA GLU A 58 -2.71 1.82 -14.29
C GLU A 58 -1.98 1.60 -12.96
N TYR A 59 -1.47 2.68 -12.35
CA TYR A 59 -0.85 2.59 -11.02
C TYR A 59 -1.86 2.21 -9.94
N LEU A 60 -3.09 2.72 -10.03
CA LEU A 60 -4.15 2.35 -9.11
C LEU A 60 -4.52 0.86 -9.26
N TYR A 61 -4.60 0.35 -10.49
CA TYR A 61 -4.83 -1.07 -10.75
C TYR A 61 -3.73 -1.96 -10.14
N ARG A 62 -2.46 -1.61 -10.33
CA ARG A 62 -1.32 -2.34 -9.73
C ARG A 62 -1.40 -2.35 -8.19
N LEU A 63 -1.77 -1.23 -7.60
CA LEU A 63 -1.99 -1.12 -6.16
C LEU A 63 -3.13 -2.05 -5.71
N LEU A 64 -4.30 -1.97 -6.35
CA LEU A 64 -5.48 -2.78 -6.04
C LEU A 64 -5.21 -4.28 -6.17
N ARG A 65 -4.53 -4.67 -7.24
CA ARG A 65 -4.12 -6.06 -7.46
C ARG A 65 -3.20 -6.55 -6.35
N THR A 66 -2.27 -5.72 -5.88
CA THR A 66 -1.35 -6.14 -4.82
C THR A 66 -2.05 -6.26 -3.46
N VAL A 67 -3.03 -5.40 -3.16
CA VAL A 67 -3.81 -5.52 -1.92
C VAL A 67 -4.88 -6.61 -1.98
N THR A 68 -5.08 -7.23 -3.15
CA THR A 68 -5.91 -8.45 -3.27
C THR A 68 -5.25 -9.64 -2.57
N ASP A 69 -3.91 -9.73 -2.62
CA ASP A 69 -3.15 -10.79 -1.94
C ASP A 69 -3.22 -10.68 -0.40
N ALA A 70 -3.52 -9.48 0.12
CA ALA A 70 -3.76 -9.24 1.54
C ALA A 70 -5.25 -9.32 1.94
N ASP A 71 -6.11 -9.77 1.02
CA ASP A 71 -7.55 -9.90 1.24
C ASP A 71 -8.21 -8.58 1.69
N ILE A 72 -7.71 -7.43 1.21
CA ILE A 72 -8.29 -6.09 1.49
C ILE A 72 -9.36 -5.74 0.45
N VAL A 73 -9.11 -6.12 -0.79
CA VAL A 73 -10.07 -6.02 -1.90
C VAL A 73 -10.12 -7.36 -2.61
N ARG A 74 -11.23 -7.65 -3.28
CA ARG A 74 -11.37 -8.81 -4.15
C ARG A 74 -11.44 -8.37 -5.60
N GLU A 75 -10.64 -8.99 -6.46
CA GLU A 75 -10.67 -8.78 -7.91
C GLU A 75 -11.71 -9.71 -8.57
N ILE A 76 -12.64 -9.13 -9.32
CA ILE A 76 -13.60 -9.80 -10.19
C ILE A 76 -13.09 -9.63 -11.62
N LYS A 77 -12.54 -10.72 -12.17
CA LYS A 77 -11.93 -10.73 -13.50
C LYS A 77 -12.99 -10.78 -14.59
N SER A 78 -12.79 -9.98 -15.63
CA SER A 78 -13.58 -10.07 -16.87
C SER A 78 -12.88 -11.01 -17.85
N ASP A 79 -13.65 -11.73 -18.67
CA ASP A 79 -13.13 -12.63 -19.71
C ASP A 79 -12.37 -11.89 -20.81
N GLN A 80 -12.51 -10.56 -20.88
CA GLN A 80 -11.84 -9.70 -21.87
C GLN A 80 -10.58 -9.07 -21.26
N THR A 81 -9.42 -9.64 -21.59
CA THR A 81 -8.09 -9.31 -21.04
C THR A 81 -7.34 -8.21 -21.79
N ILE A 82 -8.02 -7.36 -22.57
CA ILE A 82 -7.35 -6.36 -23.40
C ILE A 82 -6.83 -5.19 -22.54
N GLU A 83 -7.60 -4.72 -21.56
CA GLU A 83 -7.24 -3.61 -20.68
C GLU A 83 -7.80 -3.85 -19.26
N PRO A 84 -7.08 -4.58 -18.40
CA PRO A 84 -7.63 -5.07 -17.13
C PRO A 84 -7.97 -3.95 -16.14
N GLU A 85 -7.30 -2.80 -16.18
CA GLU A 85 -7.62 -1.63 -15.36
C GLU A 85 -8.99 -0.99 -15.70
N LYS A 86 -9.51 -1.26 -16.91
CA LYS A 86 -10.82 -0.79 -17.37
C LYS A 86 -11.90 -1.87 -17.29
N THR A 87 -11.52 -3.16 -17.30
CA THR A 87 -12.48 -4.27 -17.33
C THR A 87 -12.60 -5.00 -16.00
N ASN A 88 -11.51 -5.21 -15.26
CA ASN A 88 -11.57 -5.89 -13.97
C ASN A 88 -12.18 -4.96 -12.93
N ARG A 89 -13.13 -5.53 -12.16
CA ARG A 89 -13.80 -4.83 -11.08
C ARG A 89 -13.22 -5.27 -9.75
N PHE A 90 -13.26 -4.37 -8.78
CA PHE A 90 -12.80 -4.60 -7.43
C PHE A 90 -13.94 -4.31 -6.45
N GLU A 91 -14.02 -5.11 -5.40
CA GLU A 91 -14.91 -4.89 -4.27
C GLU A 91 -14.11 -4.90 -2.97
N LEU A 92 -14.60 -4.18 -1.97
CA LEU A 92 -13.99 -4.15 -0.64
C LEU A 92 -14.37 -5.41 0.13
N THR A 93 -13.40 -6.03 0.81
CA THR A 93 -13.65 -7.17 1.69
C THR A 93 -13.97 -6.71 3.12
N GLU A 94 -14.27 -7.64 4.02
CA GLU A 94 -14.42 -7.36 5.45
C GLU A 94 -13.16 -6.74 6.06
N HIS A 95 -11.96 -7.23 5.68
CA HIS A 95 -10.70 -6.63 6.15
C HIS A 95 -10.47 -5.24 5.56
N GLY A 96 -10.88 -5.01 4.30
CA GLY A 96 -10.82 -3.69 3.68
C GLY A 96 -11.72 -2.65 4.36
N LEU A 97 -12.89 -3.07 4.87
CA LEU A 97 -13.81 -2.19 5.60
C LEU A 97 -13.17 -1.60 6.87
N LEU A 98 -12.25 -2.33 7.52
CA LEU A 98 -11.48 -1.84 8.68
C LEU A 98 -10.63 -0.60 8.35
N LEU A 99 -10.31 -0.39 7.06
CA LEU A 99 -9.50 0.72 6.58
C LEU A 99 -10.33 1.94 6.16
N THR A 100 -11.65 1.92 6.29
CA THR A 100 -12.49 3.11 6.10
C THR A 100 -12.27 4.12 7.23
N SER A 101 -12.48 5.43 6.96
CA SER A 101 -12.32 6.49 7.98
C SER A 101 -13.26 6.32 9.17
N ASP A 102 -14.45 5.80 8.91
CA ASP A 102 -15.56 5.80 9.85
C ASP A 102 -15.65 4.48 10.63
N HIS A 103 -14.81 3.49 10.31
CA HIS A 103 -14.82 2.20 11.00
C HIS A 103 -14.53 2.36 12.52
N PRO A 104 -15.29 1.70 13.40
CA PRO A 104 -15.11 1.81 14.86
C PRO A 104 -13.71 1.42 15.36
N SER A 105 -13.04 0.49 14.68
CA SER A 105 -11.70 0.03 15.06
C SER A 105 -10.60 1.09 14.91
N LYS A 106 -10.85 2.16 14.13
CA LYS A 106 -9.85 3.19 13.79
C LYS A 106 -8.55 2.62 13.21
N SER A 107 -8.59 1.44 12.59
CA SER A 107 -7.39 0.75 12.07
C SER A 107 -6.62 1.61 11.06
N ARG A 108 -7.34 2.34 10.20
CA ARG A 108 -6.75 3.30 9.25
C ARG A 108 -5.88 4.34 9.94
N TYR A 109 -6.38 4.93 11.03
CA TYR A 109 -5.65 5.96 11.78
C TYR A 109 -4.36 5.40 12.38
N LEU A 110 -4.44 4.23 13.02
CA LEU A 110 -3.28 3.56 13.62
C LEU A 110 -2.21 3.26 12.58
N LEU A 111 -2.61 2.75 11.41
CA LEU A 111 -1.70 2.44 10.30
C LEU A 111 -1.01 3.70 9.77
N CYS A 112 -1.77 4.77 9.51
CA CYS A 112 -1.24 6.04 9.02
C CYS A 112 -0.32 6.72 10.04
N TRP A 113 -0.65 6.66 11.33
CA TRP A 113 0.17 7.21 12.41
C TRP A 113 1.50 6.47 12.57
N ALA A 114 1.47 5.13 12.63
CA ALA A 114 2.65 4.29 12.84
C ALA A 114 3.72 4.48 11.76
N ILE A 115 3.31 4.77 10.53
CA ILE A 115 4.25 4.96 9.42
C ILE A 115 4.73 6.41 9.32
N LYS A 116 3.87 7.39 9.64
CA LYS A 116 4.29 8.80 9.76
C LYS A 116 5.34 8.96 10.85
N SER A 117 5.16 8.35 12.03
CA SER A 117 6.12 8.42 13.13
C SER A 117 7.49 7.83 12.77
N LYS A 118 7.54 6.67 12.10
CA LYS A 118 8.80 6.08 11.59
C LYS A 118 9.57 7.04 10.68
N LYS A 119 8.89 7.76 9.76
CA LYS A 119 9.53 8.74 8.87
C LYS A 119 10.15 9.92 9.64
N TYR A 120 9.47 10.42 10.66
CA TYR A 120 10.00 11.51 11.49
C TYR A 120 11.27 11.09 12.24
N THR A 121 11.32 9.87 12.78
CA THR A 121 12.51 9.35 13.47
C THR A 121 13.71 9.19 12.52
N THR A 122 13.50 8.65 11.31
CA THR A 122 14.58 8.50 10.33
C THR A 122 15.12 9.85 9.85
N ILE A 123 14.26 10.84 9.63
CA ILE A 123 14.68 12.19 9.23
C ILE A 123 15.48 12.88 10.34
N GLN A 124 15.09 12.71 11.61
CA GLN A 124 15.82 13.27 12.74
C GLN A 124 17.21 12.64 12.90
N GLN A 125 17.31 11.31 12.79
CA GLN A 125 18.60 10.60 12.84
C GLN A 125 19.52 10.98 11.67
N ALA A 126 18.98 11.12 10.46
CA ALA A 126 19.76 11.55 9.29
C ALA A 126 20.24 13.01 9.40
N LYS A 127 19.46 13.89 10.04
CA LYS A 127 19.88 15.27 10.32
C LYS A 127 20.98 15.31 11.38
N LEU A 128 20.83 14.55 12.47
CA LEU A 128 21.83 14.44 13.54
C LEU A 128 23.16 13.88 13.01
N GLY A 129 23.15 12.82 12.19
CA GLY A 129 24.37 12.26 11.59
C GLY A 129 25.11 13.26 10.70
N ASN A 130 24.37 14.01 9.86
CA ASN A 130 24.96 15.05 9.00
C ASN A 130 25.51 16.25 9.79
N GLU A 131 25.00 16.55 10.99
CA GLU A 131 25.55 17.60 11.85
C GLU A 131 26.82 17.15 12.58
N PHE A 132 26.89 15.88 13.00
CA PHE A 132 28.11 15.29 13.55
C PHE A 132 29.27 15.24 12.53
N ASP A 133 29.00 14.86 11.29
CA ASP A 133 30.03 14.81 10.23
C ASP A 133 30.59 16.20 9.90
N LYS A 134 29.73 17.24 9.90
CA LYS A 134 30.18 18.63 9.67
C LYS A 134 31.04 19.17 10.81
N GLN A 135 30.78 18.76 12.06
CA GLN A 135 31.58 19.16 13.21
C GLN A 135 32.95 18.48 13.26
N ASN A 136 33.08 17.26 12.73
CA ASN A 136 34.38 16.56 12.68
C ASN A 136 35.28 17.08 11.54
N ILE A 137 34.73 17.39 10.36
CA ILE A 137 35.51 17.97 9.24
C ILE A 137 36.05 19.39 9.57
N SER A 138 35.44 20.07 10.54
CA SER A 138 35.89 21.38 11.06
C SER A 138 37.07 21.28 12.03
N LYS A 139 37.32 20.12 12.65
CA LYS A 139 38.37 19.95 13.66
C LYS A 139 39.70 19.46 13.10
N ASP A 140 39.70 18.83 11.92
CA ASP A 140 40.91 18.31 11.27
C ASP A 140 41.61 19.34 10.34
N ARG A 141 41.27 20.63 10.47
CA ARG A 141 41.84 21.72 9.65
C ARG A 141 42.70 22.74 10.42
N TYR A 142 43.28 22.32 11.53
CA TYR A 142 44.32 23.07 12.25
C TYR A 142 45.45 22.14 12.70
#